data_AF-A0A4Q4D5B2-F1
#
_entry.id   AF-A0A4Q4D5B2-F1
#
_cell.length_a   1.000
_cell.length_b   1.000
_cell.length_c   1.000
_cell.angle_alpha   90.00
_cell.angle_beta   90.00
_cell.angle_gamma   90.00
#
_symmetry.space_group_name_H-M   'P 1'
#
loop_
_entity.id
_entity.type
_entity.pdbx_description
1 polymer ?
#
loop_
_entity_poly.entity_id
_entity_poly.type
_entity_poly.pdbx_seq_one_letter_code
_entity_poly.pdbx_strand_id
1 'polypeptide(L)'
;GGEGWRLTVHVRAMHALVNASYEADWDTERWGRPINMADQVGTLGLFDGALLIGSRVLGVPLRRSEADDLMHLWRYVGWLMGVHPDFLTDDERERHRINLHVLLAAADVSPAGPELARATVQAQRERVFADWPSALQGLRGRYERERVLSMLSGFLGRRGMRDLGLPLRPPWAFLLAFLGNTWRHRVVGRLPGGRARLEAQGVRVRQQILDSYFIEERPAVAALPD
;
A
#
# COMPACT_ATOMS: atom_id res chain seq x y z
N GLY A 1 -11.94 -15.12 17.02
CA GLY A 1 -10.96 -14.32 16.26
C GLY A 1 -10.95 -14.80 14.83
N GLY A 2 -11.23 -13.90 13.87
CA GLY A 2 -11.24 -14.26 12.45
C GLY A 2 -9.83 -14.36 11.86
N GLU A 3 -9.75 -14.69 10.56
CA GLU A 3 -8.50 -14.83 9.82
C GLU A 3 -7.62 -13.59 9.92
N GLY A 4 -8.17 -12.38 9.70
CA GLY A 4 -7.41 -11.13 9.77
C GLY A 4 -6.66 -10.93 11.09
N TRP A 5 -7.25 -11.30 12.24
CA TRP A 5 -6.56 -11.24 13.52
C TRP A 5 -5.36 -12.20 13.58
N ARG A 6 -5.54 -13.45 13.10
CA ARG A 6 -4.46 -14.45 13.07
C ARG A 6 -3.30 -13.97 12.20
N LEU A 7 -3.61 -13.40 11.03
CA LEU A 7 -2.62 -12.84 10.11
C LEU A 7 -1.83 -11.70 10.78
N THR A 8 -2.52 -10.74 11.41
CA THR A 8 -1.87 -9.61 12.07
C THR A 8 -0.94 -10.06 13.19
N VAL A 9 -1.39 -10.97 14.06
CA VAL A 9 -0.54 -11.48 15.16
C VAL A 9 0.65 -12.28 14.62
N HIS A 10 0.47 -13.04 13.54
CA HIS A 10 1.59 -13.72 12.89
C HIS A 10 2.63 -12.74 12.35
N VAL A 11 2.22 -11.66 11.67
CA VAL A 11 3.15 -10.63 11.18
C VAL A 11 3.89 -9.95 12.34
N ARG A 12 3.22 -9.71 13.48
CA ARG A 12 3.89 -9.22 14.69
C ARG A 12 4.98 -10.16 15.20
N ALA A 13 4.70 -11.48 15.22
CA ALA A 13 5.71 -12.48 15.59
C ALA A 13 6.88 -12.48 14.59
N MET A 14 6.59 -12.41 13.29
CA MET A 14 7.61 -12.30 12.24
C MET A 14 8.47 -11.04 12.43
N HIS A 15 7.89 -9.87 12.74
CA HIS A 15 8.66 -8.67 13.05
C HIS A 15 9.61 -8.85 14.24
N ALA A 16 9.16 -9.54 15.30
CA ALA A 16 10.00 -9.81 16.46
C ALA A 16 11.19 -10.72 16.10
N LEU A 17 10.95 -11.76 15.30
CA LEU A 17 11.99 -12.66 14.81
C LEU A 17 12.99 -11.94 13.90
N VAL A 18 12.51 -11.13 12.95
CA VAL A 18 13.39 -10.33 12.09
C VAL A 18 14.23 -9.36 12.92
N ASN A 19 13.62 -8.69 13.91
CA ASN A 19 14.36 -7.78 14.78
C ASN A 19 15.49 -8.51 15.53
N ALA A 20 15.18 -9.64 16.17
CA ALA A 20 16.16 -10.44 16.90
C ALA A 20 17.28 -11.00 15.99
N SER A 21 16.95 -11.41 14.76
CA SER A 21 17.92 -11.99 13.82
C SER A 21 18.89 -10.97 13.23
N TYR A 22 18.47 -9.71 13.06
CA TYR A 22 19.26 -8.70 12.38
C TYR A 22 19.88 -7.65 13.32
N GLU A 23 19.50 -7.60 14.61
CA GLU A 23 19.99 -6.56 15.55
C GLU A 23 21.53 -6.50 15.63
N ALA A 24 22.21 -7.64 15.57
CA ALA A 24 23.69 -7.70 15.67
C ALA A 24 24.42 -7.10 14.46
N ASP A 25 23.84 -7.21 13.26
CA ASP A 25 24.42 -6.72 12.00
C ASP A 25 23.81 -5.36 11.59
N TRP A 26 23.01 -4.74 12.46
CA TRP A 26 22.32 -3.49 12.22
C TRP A 26 23.00 -2.31 12.91
N ASP A 27 23.11 -1.18 12.21
CA ASP A 27 23.62 0.07 12.79
C ASP A 27 22.56 0.69 13.70
N THR A 28 22.47 0.16 14.92
CA THR A 28 21.46 0.54 15.90
C THR A 28 21.68 1.93 16.48
N GLU A 29 22.91 2.46 16.45
CA GLU A 29 23.20 3.83 16.87
C GLU A 29 22.61 4.83 15.87
N ARG A 30 22.74 4.54 14.57
CA ARG A 30 22.25 5.42 13.52
C ARG A 30 20.75 5.28 13.25
N TRP A 31 20.24 4.05 13.23
CA TRP A 31 18.87 3.75 12.78
C TRP A 31 17.93 3.30 13.89
N GLY A 32 18.40 3.16 15.13
CA GLY A 32 17.67 2.42 16.15
C GLY A 32 17.59 0.93 15.82
N ARG A 33 16.80 0.17 16.57
CA ARG A 33 16.58 -1.26 16.29
C ARG A 33 15.87 -1.46 14.94
N PRO A 34 16.08 -2.61 14.26
CA PRO A 34 15.24 -2.98 13.12
C PRO A 34 13.75 -2.94 13.49
N ILE A 35 12.89 -2.42 12.59
CA ILE A 35 11.43 -2.37 12.80
C ILE A 35 11.08 -1.67 14.13
N ASN A 36 11.77 -0.55 14.43
CA ASN A 36 11.53 0.22 15.64
C ASN A 36 10.14 0.89 15.62
N MET A 37 9.80 1.57 16.71
CA MET A 37 8.48 2.22 16.85
C MET A 37 8.23 3.28 15.76
N ALA A 38 9.24 4.08 15.39
CA ALA A 38 9.09 5.09 14.36
C ALA A 38 8.79 4.46 12.99
N ASP A 39 9.49 3.37 12.63
CA ASP A 39 9.25 2.62 11.40
C ASP A 39 7.84 2.02 11.36
N GLN A 40 7.40 1.44 12.49
CA GLN A 40 6.06 0.85 12.60
C GLN A 40 4.96 1.91 12.50
N VAL A 41 5.14 3.06 13.16
CA VAL A 41 4.19 4.18 13.10
C VAL A 41 4.14 4.78 11.70
N GLY A 42 5.30 5.00 11.07
CA GLY A 42 5.39 5.49 9.69
C GLY A 42 4.70 4.55 8.72
N THR A 43 4.97 3.25 8.83
CA THR A 43 4.35 2.22 8.01
C THR A 43 2.84 2.16 8.22
N LEU A 44 2.36 2.18 9.47
CA LEU A 44 0.92 2.25 9.77
C LEU A 44 0.27 3.48 9.12
N GLY A 45 0.97 4.62 9.16
CA GLY A 45 0.58 5.86 8.53
C GLY A 45 0.36 5.80 7.02
N LEU A 46 1.02 4.85 6.34
CA LEU A 46 0.83 4.60 4.91
C LEU A 46 -0.50 3.88 4.61
N PHE A 47 -1.01 3.10 5.57
CA PHE A 47 -2.23 2.31 5.41
C PHE A 47 -3.50 3.06 5.80
N ASP A 48 -3.41 4.07 6.67
CA ASP A 48 -4.54 4.88 7.08
C ASP A 48 -4.56 6.27 6.42
N GLY A 49 -3.84 7.26 6.95
CA GLY A 49 -3.84 8.63 6.48
C GLY A 49 -3.41 8.73 5.00
N ALA A 50 -2.27 8.15 4.64
CA ALA A 50 -1.80 8.25 3.25
C ALA A 50 -2.76 7.57 2.26
N LEU A 51 -3.42 6.47 2.67
CA LEU A 51 -4.43 5.78 1.87
C LEU A 51 -5.67 6.67 1.63
N LEU A 52 -6.12 7.41 2.65
CA LEU A 52 -7.21 8.38 2.53
C LEU A 52 -6.85 9.51 1.56
N ILE A 53 -5.64 10.08 1.68
CA ILE A 53 -5.13 11.09 0.74
C ILE A 53 -5.10 10.51 -0.67
N GLY A 54 -4.45 9.36 -0.86
CA GLY A 54 -4.30 8.71 -2.16
C GLY A 54 -5.64 8.43 -2.83
N SER A 55 -6.63 7.95 -2.08
CA SER A 55 -7.99 7.72 -2.58
C SER A 55 -8.65 9.01 -3.06
N ARG A 56 -8.56 10.10 -2.29
CA ARG A 56 -9.12 11.41 -2.69
C ARG A 56 -8.41 12.01 -3.89
N VAL A 57 -7.07 11.92 -3.92
CA VAL A 57 -6.23 12.37 -5.03
C VAL A 57 -6.56 11.60 -6.31
N LEU A 58 -6.98 10.34 -6.21
CA LEU A 58 -7.49 9.55 -7.33
C LEU A 58 -8.98 9.78 -7.61
N GLY A 59 -9.60 10.84 -7.10
CA GLY A 59 -10.97 11.22 -7.46
C GLY A 59 -12.08 10.43 -6.76
N VAL A 60 -11.76 9.66 -5.71
CA VAL A 60 -12.75 8.95 -4.90
C VAL A 60 -13.29 9.90 -3.80
N PRO A 61 -14.59 10.23 -3.81
CA PRO A 61 -15.20 11.05 -2.77
C PRO A 61 -15.47 10.18 -1.53
N LEU A 62 -14.58 10.24 -0.55
CA LEU A 62 -14.76 9.56 0.74
C LEU A 62 -15.63 10.39 1.68
N ARG A 63 -16.67 9.78 2.26
CA ARG A 63 -17.46 10.39 3.34
C ARG A 63 -16.65 10.38 4.64
N ARG A 64 -17.00 11.29 5.55
CA ARG A 64 -16.37 11.33 6.89
C ARG A 64 -16.49 9.99 7.62
N SER A 65 -17.68 9.40 7.64
CA SER A 65 -17.88 8.08 8.27
C SER A 65 -17.01 6.98 7.67
N GLU A 66 -16.78 6.99 6.35
CA GLU A 66 -15.93 6.00 5.68
C GLU A 66 -14.45 6.19 6.02
N ALA A 67 -14.03 7.45 6.21
CA ALA A 67 -12.70 7.75 6.71
C ALA A 67 -12.55 7.32 8.18
N ASP A 68 -13.53 7.63 9.04
CA ASP A 68 -13.54 7.26 10.45
C ASP A 68 -13.52 5.72 10.62
N ASP A 69 -14.28 4.97 9.82
CA ASP A 69 -14.27 3.49 9.81
C ASP A 69 -12.89 2.93 9.45
N LEU A 70 -12.23 3.51 8.43
CA LEU A 70 -10.90 3.09 8.00
C LEU A 70 -9.84 3.43 9.06
N MET A 71 -9.91 4.62 9.65
CA MET A 71 -9.04 5.05 10.74
C MET A 71 -9.19 4.12 11.95
N HIS A 72 -10.43 3.77 12.32
CA HIS A 72 -10.71 2.84 13.41
C HIS A 72 -10.13 1.44 13.15
N LEU A 73 -10.31 0.92 11.92
CA LEU A 73 -9.75 -0.37 11.51
C LEU A 73 -8.23 -0.41 11.69
N TRP A 74 -7.52 0.60 11.17
CA TRP A 74 -6.06 0.62 11.25
C TRP A 74 -5.54 0.98 12.64
N ARG A 75 -6.27 1.78 13.43
CA ARG A 75 -5.98 1.95 14.86
C ARG A 75 -5.99 0.60 15.59
N TYR A 76 -6.99 -0.24 15.33
CA TYR A 76 -7.07 -1.59 15.90
C TYR A 76 -5.95 -2.51 15.39
N VAL A 77 -5.64 -2.49 14.09
CA VAL A 77 -4.51 -3.26 13.54
C VAL A 77 -3.18 -2.81 14.15
N GLY A 78 -2.95 -1.50 14.30
CA GLY A 78 -1.76 -0.95 14.96
C GLY A 78 -1.64 -1.40 16.42
N TRP A 79 -2.76 -1.43 17.15
CA TRP A 79 -2.80 -1.97 18.51
C TRP A 79 -2.42 -3.45 18.55
N LEU A 80 -2.95 -4.27 17.65
CA LEU A 80 -2.58 -5.69 17.54
C LEU A 80 -1.10 -5.88 17.22
N MET A 81 -0.55 -5.04 16.34
CA MET A 81 0.87 -5.04 15.96
C MET A 81 1.80 -4.59 17.10
N GLY A 82 1.28 -3.94 18.15
CA GLY A 82 2.05 -3.49 19.31
C GLY A 82 2.58 -2.06 19.19
N VAL A 83 1.99 -1.24 18.31
CA VAL A 83 2.30 0.19 18.22
C VAL A 83 1.87 0.88 19.52
N HIS A 84 2.72 1.80 20.02
CA HIS A 84 2.48 2.49 21.28
C HIS A 84 1.18 3.34 21.22
N PRO A 85 0.36 3.37 22.29
CA PRO A 85 -0.93 4.08 22.31
C PRO A 85 -0.87 5.55 21.89
N ASP A 86 0.22 6.25 22.20
CA ASP A 86 0.41 7.67 21.84
C ASP A 86 0.44 7.92 20.32
N PHE A 87 0.67 6.88 19.51
CA PHE A 87 0.65 6.97 18.05
C PHE A 87 -0.60 6.34 17.42
N LEU A 88 -1.55 5.88 18.23
CA LEU A 88 -2.79 5.24 17.82
C LEU A 88 -3.95 6.21 17.89
N THR A 89 -4.29 6.82 16.75
CA THR A 89 -5.39 7.79 16.62
C THR A 89 -6.43 7.30 15.63
N ASP A 90 -7.70 7.63 15.87
CA ASP A 90 -8.80 7.53 14.91
C ASP A 90 -9.14 8.89 14.26
N ASP A 91 -8.47 9.97 14.66
CA ASP A 91 -8.57 11.28 14.03
C ASP A 91 -7.59 11.40 12.84
N GLU A 92 -8.15 11.59 11.65
CA GLU A 92 -7.38 11.69 10.40
C GLU A 92 -6.37 12.86 10.44
N ARG A 93 -6.75 14.00 11.03
CA ARG A 93 -5.88 15.18 11.07
C ARG A 93 -4.65 14.92 11.95
N GLU A 94 -4.86 14.30 13.11
CA GLU A 94 -3.80 13.90 14.01
C GLU A 94 -2.89 12.86 13.37
N ARG A 95 -3.44 11.90 12.61
CA ARG A 95 -2.64 10.96 11.86
C ARG A 95 -1.71 11.66 10.86
N HIS A 96 -2.22 12.62 10.09
CA HIS A 96 -1.38 13.39 9.17
C HIS A 96 -0.31 14.20 9.88
N ARG A 97 -0.62 14.72 11.08
CA ARG A 97 0.38 15.38 11.93
C ARG A 97 1.48 14.40 12.33
N ILE A 98 1.14 13.21 12.81
CA ILE A 98 2.11 12.16 13.16
C ILE A 98 2.95 11.78 11.94
N ASN A 99 2.33 11.54 10.78
CA ASN A 99 3.03 11.18 9.55
C ASN A 99 4.04 12.26 9.12
N LEU A 100 3.70 13.53 9.27
CA LEU A 100 4.64 14.63 8.98
C LEU A 100 5.84 14.60 9.94
N HIS A 101 5.64 14.35 11.23
CA HIS A 101 6.75 14.25 12.18
C HIS A 101 7.65 13.05 11.87
N VAL A 102 7.07 11.89 11.54
CA VAL A 102 7.83 10.72 11.10
C VAL A 102 8.63 11.04 9.84
N LEU A 103 8.01 11.68 8.83
CA LEU A 103 8.68 12.06 7.60
C LEU A 103 9.86 13.03 7.84
N LEU A 104 9.72 13.99 8.76
CA LEU A 104 10.78 14.94 9.11
C LEU A 104 11.92 14.29 9.89
N ALA A 105 11.62 13.25 10.66
CA ALA A 105 12.61 12.49 11.44
C ALA A 105 13.25 11.35 10.66
N ALA A 106 12.64 10.92 9.55
CA ALA A 106 13.10 9.79 8.75
C ALA A 106 14.49 10.04 8.14
N ALA A 107 15.25 8.96 8.07
CA ALA A 107 16.51 8.90 7.34
C ALA A 107 16.37 9.29 5.86
N ASP A 108 17.46 9.77 5.27
CA ASP A 108 17.54 9.93 3.82
C ASP A 108 17.51 8.57 3.11
N VAL A 109 17.27 8.59 1.80
CA VAL A 109 17.12 7.40 0.96
C VAL A 109 18.37 6.52 1.02
N SER A 110 18.18 5.27 1.44
CA SER A 110 19.24 4.26 1.44
C SER A 110 19.45 3.68 0.03
N PRO A 111 20.62 3.10 -0.27
CA PRO A 111 20.86 2.41 -1.55
C PRO A 111 19.87 1.27 -1.84
N ALA A 112 19.35 0.62 -0.80
CA ALA A 112 18.36 -0.45 -0.92
C ALA A 112 17.00 0.05 -1.44
N GLY A 113 16.63 1.31 -1.16
CA GLY A 113 15.35 1.89 -1.57
C GLY A 113 15.15 1.86 -3.10
N PRO A 114 16.06 2.43 -3.91
CA PRO A 114 15.99 2.37 -5.36
C PRO A 114 16.02 0.96 -5.94
N GLU A 115 16.79 0.05 -5.34
CA GLU A 115 16.85 -1.35 -5.78
C GLU A 115 15.52 -2.06 -5.60
N LEU A 116 14.93 -1.95 -4.40
CA LEU A 116 13.62 -2.49 -4.10
C LEU A 116 12.54 -1.88 -5.00
N ALA A 117 12.53 -0.55 -5.16
CA ALA A 117 11.57 0.12 -6.02
C ALA A 117 11.62 -0.37 -7.48
N ARG A 118 12.83 -0.54 -8.04
CA ARG A 118 13.01 -1.11 -9.39
C ARG A 118 12.52 -2.56 -9.46
N ALA A 119 12.86 -3.39 -8.47
CA ALA A 119 12.41 -4.78 -8.41
C ALA A 119 10.88 -4.87 -8.37
N THR A 120 10.21 -4.09 -7.50
CA THR A 120 8.74 -4.07 -7.39
C THR A 120 8.06 -3.63 -8.69
N VAL A 121 8.62 -2.62 -9.38
CA VAL A 121 8.08 -2.18 -10.68
C VAL A 121 8.29 -3.26 -11.75
N GLN A 122 9.45 -3.94 -11.76
CA GLN A 122 9.71 -4.99 -12.75
C GLN A 122 8.87 -6.25 -12.51
N ALA A 123 8.59 -6.61 -11.26
CA ALA A 123 7.73 -7.71 -10.88
C ALA A 123 6.30 -7.58 -11.47
N GLN A 124 5.87 -6.38 -11.85
CA GLN A 124 4.59 -6.20 -12.57
C GLN A 124 4.54 -6.96 -13.91
N ARG A 125 5.69 -7.25 -14.51
CA ARG A 125 5.80 -8.02 -15.76
C ARG A 125 5.69 -9.53 -15.56
N GLU A 126 5.87 -10.00 -14.33
CA GLU A 126 5.89 -11.42 -13.96
C GLU A 126 4.50 -11.92 -13.52
N ARG A 127 3.56 -11.00 -13.33
CA ARG A 127 2.16 -11.30 -13.05
C ARG A 127 1.51 -12.06 -14.20
N VAL A 128 0.59 -12.96 -13.87
CA VAL A 128 -0.21 -13.70 -14.85
C VAL A 128 -1.63 -13.14 -14.88
N PHE A 129 -2.16 -12.91 -16.07
CA PHE A 129 -3.49 -12.35 -16.24
C PHE A 129 -4.41 -13.42 -16.84
N ALA A 130 -5.21 -14.08 -16.00
CA ALA A 130 -6.06 -15.21 -16.42
C ALA A 130 -7.02 -14.84 -17.56
N ASP A 131 -7.51 -13.60 -17.56
CA ASP A 131 -8.43 -13.07 -18.59
C ASP A 131 -7.73 -12.74 -19.93
N TRP A 132 -6.42 -12.95 -20.05
CA TRP A 132 -5.63 -12.60 -21.24
C TRP A 132 -5.06 -13.82 -21.97
N PRO A 133 -5.09 -13.84 -23.31
CA PRO A 133 -4.44 -14.89 -24.10
C PRO A 133 -2.95 -15.01 -23.77
N SER A 134 -2.43 -16.25 -23.74
CA SER A 134 -1.02 -16.55 -23.45
C SER A 134 -0.05 -15.74 -24.33
N ALA A 135 -0.35 -15.60 -25.62
CA ALA A 135 0.44 -14.83 -26.57
C ALA A 135 0.55 -13.33 -26.25
N LEU A 136 -0.40 -12.78 -25.49
CA LEU A 136 -0.47 -11.36 -25.16
C LEU A 136 -0.04 -11.04 -23.72
N GLN A 137 0.30 -12.05 -22.91
CA GLN A 137 0.73 -11.86 -21.51
C GLN A 137 1.93 -10.90 -21.41
N GLY A 138 2.91 -11.05 -22.28
CA GLY A 138 4.09 -10.17 -22.30
C GLY A 138 3.75 -8.70 -22.60
N LEU A 139 2.77 -8.45 -23.47
CA LEU A 139 2.29 -7.09 -23.76
C LEU A 139 1.52 -6.53 -22.56
N ARG A 140 0.67 -7.35 -21.93
CA ARG A 140 -0.07 -6.98 -20.73
C ARG A 140 0.85 -6.63 -19.57
N GLY A 141 1.90 -7.41 -19.32
CA GLY A 141 2.91 -7.13 -18.29
C GLY A 141 3.68 -5.82 -18.57
N ARG A 142 4.02 -5.55 -19.83
CA ARG A 142 4.64 -4.25 -20.21
C ARG A 142 3.69 -3.09 -19.95
N TYR A 143 2.40 -3.22 -20.31
CA TYR A 143 1.39 -2.22 -20.02
C TYR A 143 1.28 -1.96 -18.51
N GLU A 144 1.23 -3.01 -17.68
CA GLU A 144 1.10 -2.87 -16.22
C GLU A 144 2.32 -2.17 -15.60
N ARG A 145 3.53 -2.49 -16.10
CA ARG A 145 4.74 -1.77 -15.70
C ARG A 145 4.65 -0.27 -16.02
N GLU A 146 4.30 0.08 -17.25
CA GLU A 146 4.20 1.49 -17.67
C GLU A 146 3.05 2.22 -16.96
N ARG A 147 1.96 1.50 -16.66
CA ARG A 147 0.84 1.99 -15.86
C ARG A 147 1.29 2.32 -14.43
N VAL A 148 2.02 1.43 -13.77
CA VAL A 148 2.56 1.67 -12.41
C VAL A 148 3.55 2.84 -12.42
N LEU A 149 4.49 2.88 -13.38
CA LEU A 149 5.41 4.02 -13.52
C LEU A 149 4.67 5.34 -13.74
N SER A 150 3.61 5.34 -14.56
CA SER A 150 2.76 6.50 -14.80
C SER A 150 2.02 6.96 -13.53
N MET A 151 1.49 6.02 -12.74
CA MET A 151 0.87 6.32 -11.44
C MET A 151 1.88 6.92 -10.47
N LEU A 152 3.06 6.30 -10.34
CA LEU A 152 4.14 6.76 -9.47
C LEU A 152 4.63 8.17 -9.85
N SER A 153 4.77 8.47 -11.15
CA SER A 153 5.09 9.83 -11.60
C SER A 153 4.07 10.87 -11.12
N GLY A 154 2.78 10.51 -11.08
CA GLY A 154 1.71 11.39 -10.61
C GLY A 154 1.76 11.65 -9.10
N PHE A 155 2.03 10.60 -8.32
CA PHE A 155 2.10 10.70 -6.86
C PHE A 155 3.40 11.28 -6.32
N LEU A 156 4.53 10.81 -6.85
CA LEU A 156 5.87 11.12 -6.31
C LEU A 156 6.53 12.32 -6.99
N GLY A 157 6.05 12.70 -8.18
CA GLY A 157 6.65 13.76 -8.98
C GLY A 157 8.09 13.46 -9.40
N ARG A 158 8.77 14.48 -9.94
CA ARG A 158 10.13 14.30 -10.51
C ARG A 158 11.19 13.96 -9.46
N ARG A 159 11.08 14.53 -8.25
CA ARG A 159 12.06 14.32 -7.18
C ARG A 159 11.96 12.91 -6.63
N GLY A 160 10.78 12.46 -6.19
CA GLY A 160 10.61 11.10 -5.68
C GLY A 160 10.94 10.01 -6.71
N MET A 161 10.62 10.22 -7.99
CA MET A 161 11.02 9.29 -9.05
C MET A 161 12.55 9.20 -9.21
N ARG A 162 13.26 10.33 -9.11
CA ARG A 162 14.72 10.37 -9.15
C ARG A 162 15.33 9.68 -7.93
N ASP A 163 14.79 9.97 -6.75
CA ASP A 163 15.26 9.44 -5.48
C ASP A 163 15.11 7.91 -5.46
N LEU A 164 14.07 7.34 -6.07
CA LEU A 164 13.89 5.89 -6.25
C LEU A 164 14.62 5.30 -7.46
N GLY A 165 15.35 6.11 -8.25
CA GLY A 165 16.01 5.65 -9.47
C GLY A 165 15.05 5.08 -10.52
N LEU A 166 13.81 5.60 -10.58
CA LEU A 166 12.77 5.18 -11.51
C LEU A 166 12.65 6.15 -12.69
N PRO A 167 12.39 5.65 -13.91
CA PRO A 167 12.23 6.51 -15.07
C PRO A 167 10.92 7.29 -15.01
N LEU A 168 10.96 8.59 -15.29
CA LEU A 168 9.76 9.40 -15.40
C LEU A 168 8.91 8.95 -16.60
N ARG A 169 7.60 8.81 -16.36
CA ARG A 169 6.58 8.55 -17.39
C ARG A 169 5.48 9.60 -17.34
N PRO A 170 4.87 9.97 -18.49
CA PRO A 170 3.68 10.81 -18.47
C PRO A 170 2.62 10.23 -17.53
N PRO A 171 1.95 11.03 -16.68
CA PRO A 171 1.01 10.55 -15.66
C PRO A 171 -0.37 10.18 -16.25
N TRP A 172 -0.40 9.59 -17.44
CA TRP A 172 -1.64 9.20 -18.13
C TRP A 172 -2.50 8.26 -17.28
N ALA A 173 -1.92 7.26 -16.61
CA ALA A 173 -2.66 6.29 -15.81
C ALA A 173 -3.30 6.95 -14.59
N PHE A 174 -2.55 7.86 -13.96
CA PHE A 174 -3.04 8.68 -12.86
C PHE A 174 -4.24 9.54 -13.29
N LEU A 175 -4.12 10.24 -14.42
CA LEU A 175 -5.19 11.09 -14.95
C LEU A 175 -6.43 10.27 -15.33
N LEU A 176 -6.25 9.12 -15.99
CA LEU A 176 -7.36 8.22 -16.32
C LEU A 176 -8.03 7.66 -15.07
N ALA A 177 -7.25 7.30 -14.04
CA ALA A 177 -7.80 6.85 -12.76
C ALA A 177 -8.60 7.97 -12.09
N PHE A 178 -8.04 9.18 -11.98
CA PHE A 178 -8.72 10.35 -11.41
C PHE A 178 -10.05 10.64 -12.12
N LEU A 179 -10.03 10.77 -13.45
CA LEU A 179 -11.22 11.07 -14.25
C LEU A 179 -12.24 9.94 -14.16
N GLY A 180 -11.78 8.69 -14.32
CA GLY A 180 -12.63 7.51 -14.29
C GLY A 180 -13.30 7.29 -12.94
N ASN A 181 -12.55 7.47 -11.85
CA ASN A 181 -13.08 7.38 -10.48
C ASN A 181 -14.05 8.54 -10.20
N THR A 182 -13.69 9.77 -10.58
CA THR A 182 -14.56 10.94 -10.40
C THR A 182 -15.90 10.72 -11.10
N TRP A 183 -15.88 10.26 -12.36
CA TRP A 183 -17.09 9.90 -13.09
C TRP A 183 -17.86 8.77 -12.41
N ARG A 184 -17.19 7.65 -12.10
CA ARG A 184 -17.82 6.48 -11.48
C ARG A 184 -18.51 6.82 -10.15
N HIS A 185 -17.86 7.58 -9.27
CA HIS A 185 -18.43 7.88 -7.96
C HIS A 185 -19.41 9.06 -7.97
N ARG A 186 -19.21 10.08 -8.82
CA ARG A 186 -20.11 11.24 -8.86
C ARG A 186 -21.33 11.05 -9.75
N VAL A 187 -21.26 10.18 -10.75
CA VAL A 187 -22.38 9.91 -11.67
C VAL A 187 -22.96 8.54 -11.39
N VAL A 188 -22.21 7.46 -11.65
CA VAL A 188 -22.73 6.09 -11.52
C VAL A 188 -23.12 5.78 -10.08
N GLY A 189 -22.31 6.17 -9.11
CA GLY A 189 -22.55 5.94 -7.69
C GLY A 189 -23.79 6.65 -7.12
N ARG A 190 -24.28 7.69 -7.79
CA ARG A 190 -25.50 8.43 -7.40
C ARG A 190 -26.78 7.87 -8.02
N LEU A 191 -26.66 6.99 -9.01
CA LEU A 191 -27.81 6.31 -9.60
C LEU A 191 -28.35 5.23 -8.64
N PRO A 192 -29.65 4.85 -8.73
CA PRO A 192 -30.20 3.74 -7.97
C PRO A 192 -29.40 2.44 -8.17
N GLY A 193 -28.96 1.84 -7.06
CA GLY A 193 -28.10 0.65 -7.07
C GLY A 193 -26.64 0.90 -7.49
N GLY A 194 -26.26 2.14 -7.79
CA GLY A 194 -24.90 2.52 -8.22
C GLY A 194 -23.83 2.12 -7.21
N ARG A 195 -24.09 2.37 -5.92
CA ARG A 195 -23.18 1.99 -4.83
C ARG A 195 -22.91 0.49 -4.78
N ALA A 196 -23.96 -0.34 -4.79
CA ALA A 196 -23.82 -1.80 -4.78
C ALA A 196 -23.05 -2.31 -6.00
N ARG A 197 -23.23 -1.70 -7.18
CA ARG A 197 -22.44 -2.02 -8.38
C ARG A 197 -20.97 -1.67 -8.22
N LEU A 198 -20.66 -0.51 -7.64
CA LEU A 198 -19.28 -0.10 -7.37
C LEU A 198 -18.60 -1.02 -6.35
N GLU A 199 -19.32 -1.42 -5.30
CA GLU A 199 -18.84 -2.38 -4.30
C GLU A 199 -18.56 -3.76 -4.93
N ALA A 200 -19.50 -4.30 -5.70
CA ALA A 200 -19.31 -5.56 -6.42
C ALA A 200 -18.19 -5.50 -7.47
N GLN A 201 -18.03 -4.36 -8.14
CA GLN A 201 -16.89 -4.13 -9.04
C GLN A 201 -15.57 -4.09 -8.25
N GLY A 202 -15.53 -3.41 -7.11
CA GLY A 202 -14.35 -3.35 -6.24
C GLY A 202 -13.91 -4.72 -5.77
N VAL A 203 -14.86 -5.56 -5.32
CA VAL A 203 -14.58 -6.96 -4.93
C VAL A 203 -13.99 -7.76 -6.08
N ARG A 204 -14.57 -7.65 -7.29
CA ARG A 204 -14.05 -8.35 -8.48
C ARG A 204 -12.64 -7.89 -8.86
N VAL A 205 -12.39 -6.57 -8.88
CA VAL A 205 -11.07 -6.03 -9.19
C VAL A 205 -10.03 -6.47 -8.16
N ARG A 206 -10.38 -6.46 -6.86
CA ARG A 206 -9.51 -6.97 -5.79
C ARG A 206 -9.15 -8.44 -6.03
N GLN A 207 -10.14 -9.27 -6.35
CA GLN A 207 -9.90 -10.70 -6.61
C GLN A 207 -9.00 -10.90 -7.84
N GLN A 208 -9.28 -10.23 -8.95
CA GLN A 208 -8.44 -10.28 -10.16
C GLN A 208 -6.99 -9.86 -9.91
N ILE A 209 -6.77 -8.87 -9.03
CA ILE A 209 -5.42 -8.46 -8.64
C ILE A 209 -4.73 -9.57 -7.83
N LEU A 210 -5.42 -10.16 -6.84
CA LEU A 210 -4.87 -11.26 -6.04
C LEU A 210 -4.54 -12.48 -6.90
N ASP A 211 -5.47 -12.89 -7.77
CA ASP A 211 -5.27 -14.01 -8.68
C ASP A 211 -4.09 -13.78 -9.63
N SER A 212 -3.75 -12.53 -9.93
CA SER A 212 -2.59 -12.20 -10.77
C SER A 212 -1.24 -12.30 -10.06
N TYR A 213 -1.24 -12.31 -8.72
CA TYR A 213 -0.04 -12.51 -7.90
C TYR A 213 0.19 -13.97 -7.56
N PHE A 214 -0.89 -14.72 -7.33
CA PHE A 214 -0.86 -16.09 -6.85
C PHE A 214 -1.22 -17.05 -7.99
N ILE A 215 -0.21 -17.46 -8.75
CA ILE A 215 -0.36 -18.28 -9.97
C ILE A 215 -0.54 -19.76 -9.60
N GLU A 216 0.42 -20.32 -8.87
CA GLU A 216 0.47 -21.74 -8.47
C GLU A 216 0.32 -21.93 -6.96
N GLU A 217 0.55 -20.87 -6.19
CA GLU A 217 0.50 -20.88 -4.72
C GLU A 217 -0.86 -20.38 -4.24
N ARG A 218 -1.40 -21.01 -3.19
CA ARG A 218 -2.54 -20.41 -2.48
C ARG A 218 -2.01 -19.35 -1.53
N PRO A 219 -2.68 -18.19 -1.39
CA PRO A 219 -2.34 -17.23 -0.36
C PRO A 219 -2.46 -17.92 1.01
N ALA A 220 -1.32 -18.22 1.62
CA ALA A 220 -1.21 -18.89 2.89
C ALA A 220 -0.11 -18.21 3.71
N VAL A 221 -0.27 -18.27 5.03
CA VAL A 221 0.77 -17.81 5.95
C VAL A 221 1.79 -18.91 6.11
N ALA A 222 3.07 -18.57 5.95
CA ALA A 222 4.16 -19.50 6.21
C ALA A 222 4.05 -20.05 7.65
N ALA A 223 4.39 -21.33 7.85
CA ALA A 223 4.50 -21.87 9.19
C ALA A 223 5.61 -21.11 9.94
N LEU A 224 5.38 -20.81 11.23
CA LEU A 224 6.47 -20.32 12.07
C LEU A 224 7.46 -21.48 12.28
N PRO A 225 8.78 -21.22 12.24
CA PRO A 225 9.77 -22.23 12.58
C PRO A 225 9.56 -22.71 14.03
N ASP A 226 9.80 -23.99 14.27
CA ASP A 226 9.73 -24.64 15.59
C ASP A 226 10.76 -24.08 16.60
#